data_AF-A0A1C6KBM8-F1
#
_entry.id   AF-A0A1C6KBM8-F1
#
_cell.length_a   1.000
_cell.length_b   1.000
_cell.length_c   1.000
_cell.angle_alpha   90.00
_cell.angle_beta   90.00
_cell.angle_gamma   90.00
#
_symmetry.space_group_name_H-M   'P 1'
#
loop_
_entity.id
_entity.type
_entity.pdbx_description
1 polymer ?
#
loop_
_entity_poly.entity_id
_entity_poly.type
_entity_poly.pdbx_seq_one_letter_code
_entity_poly.pdbx_strand_id
1 'polypeptide(L)'
;MTNQELIRLLKANSYKRIALDNDTGEPKTFYTYRRGLHINATDKLSFHIVPQSQSLGLGRFAICATGNGASSQVGTDCPELFFPRLLSYLKGETSGEEIIRYVTGNPSKTVPA
;
A
#
# COMPACT_ATOMS: atom_id res chain seq x y z
N MET A 1 -14.91 3.96 3.18
CA MET A 1 -14.06 4.90 2.44
C MET A 1 -14.03 4.50 0.97
N THR A 2 -14.30 5.43 0.06
CA THR A 2 -14.24 5.23 -1.39
C THR A 2 -12.85 5.57 -1.94
N ASN A 3 -12.52 5.08 -3.15
CA ASN A 3 -11.28 5.47 -3.82
C ASN A 3 -11.18 7.00 -4.04
N GLN A 4 -12.30 7.69 -4.26
CA GLN A 4 -12.30 9.14 -4.43
C GLN A 4 -11.93 9.88 -3.15
N GLU A 5 -12.49 9.46 -2.01
CA GLU A 5 -12.14 10.00 -0.68
C GLU A 5 -10.66 9.76 -0.37
N LEU A 6 -10.16 8.55 -0.63
CA LEU A 6 -8.76 8.22 -0.40
C LEU A 6 -7.83 9.03 -1.32
N ILE A 7 -8.16 9.20 -2.60
CA ILE A 7 -7.38 10.04 -3.53
C ILE A 7 -7.33 11.50 -3.05
N ARG A 8 -8.43 12.05 -2.53
CA ARG A 8 -8.44 13.40 -1.95
C ARG A 8 -7.51 13.48 -0.74
N LEU A 9 -7.56 12.48 0.15
CA LEU A 9 -6.69 12.41 1.32
C LEU A 9 -5.21 12.29 0.92
N LEU A 10 -4.88 11.47 -0.07
CA LEU A 10 -3.51 11.32 -0.59
C LEU A 10 -2.99 12.68 -1.11
N LYS A 11 -3.77 13.39 -1.92
CA LYS A 11 -3.42 14.73 -2.41
C LYS A 11 -3.22 15.72 -1.27
N ALA A 12 -4.08 15.69 -0.25
CA ALA A 12 -3.93 16.54 0.94
C ALA A 12 -2.62 16.24 1.70
N ASN A 13 -2.13 14.99 1.64
CA ASN A 13 -0.85 14.56 2.19
C ASN A 13 0.32 14.67 1.19
N SER A 14 0.19 15.54 0.18
CA SER A 14 1.22 15.83 -0.83
C SER A 14 1.62 14.63 -1.70
N TYR A 15 0.74 13.64 -1.86
CA TYR A 15 0.98 12.57 -2.83
C TYR A 15 0.69 13.02 -4.25
N LYS A 16 1.57 12.66 -5.17
CA LYS A 16 1.44 12.94 -6.59
C LYS A 16 0.80 11.76 -7.32
N ARG A 17 -0.22 12.04 -8.14
CA ARG A 17 -0.74 11.03 -9.08
C ARG A 17 0.21 10.88 -10.25
N ILE A 18 0.55 9.66 -10.60
CA ILE A 18 1.36 9.33 -11.78
C ILE A 18 0.61 8.38 -12.72
N ALA A 19 1.09 8.25 -13.96
CA ALA A 19 0.68 7.17 -14.85
C ALA A 19 1.45 5.89 -14.47
N LEU A 20 0.83 4.72 -14.67
CA LEU A 20 1.48 3.43 -14.39
C LEU A 20 2.82 3.29 -15.14
N ASP A 21 2.86 3.71 -16.41
CA ASP A 21 4.08 3.61 -17.24
C ASP A 21 5.23 4.49 -16.71
N ASN A 22 4.94 5.42 -15.81
CA ASN A 22 5.92 6.29 -15.15
C ASN A 22 6.19 5.87 -13.71
N ASP A 23 5.65 4.72 -13.26
CA ASP A 23 5.88 4.22 -11.91
C ASP A 23 7.30 3.66 -11.78
N THR A 24 8.14 4.42 -11.09
CA THR A 24 9.51 4.02 -10.72
C THR A 24 9.61 3.67 -9.23
N GLY A 25 8.48 3.54 -8.52
CA GLY A 25 8.47 3.38 -7.06
C GLY A 25 8.86 4.64 -6.29
N GLU A 26 8.73 5.83 -6.90
CA GLU A 26 9.01 7.11 -6.23
C GLU A 26 8.12 7.27 -4.98
N PRO A 27 8.68 7.62 -3.81
CA PRO A 27 7.89 7.89 -2.61
C PRO A 27 6.82 8.96 -2.83
N LYS A 28 5.74 8.87 -2.07
CA LYS A 28 4.60 9.79 -2.15
C LYS A 28 3.99 9.89 -3.55
N THR A 29 3.94 8.77 -4.27
CA THR A 29 3.21 8.68 -5.53
C THR A 29 2.06 7.68 -5.45
N PHE A 30 1.08 7.81 -6.34
CA PHE A 30 0.03 6.82 -6.50
C PHE A 30 -0.47 6.78 -7.94
N TYR A 31 -1.03 5.66 -8.34
CA TYR A 31 -1.71 5.50 -9.62
C TYR A 31 -2.91 4.58 -9.48
N THR A 32 -3.74 4.60 -10.52
CA THR A 32 -4.89 3.71 -10.63
C THR A 32 -4.70 2.78 -11.81
N TYR A 33 -4.87 1.49 -11.60
CA TYR A 33 -4.76 0.48 -12.66
C TYR A 33 -5.92 -0.50 -12.56
N ARG A 34 -6.65 -0.73 -13.66
CA ARG A 34 -7.81 -1.64 -13.73
C ARG A 34 -8.76 -1.55 -12.52
N ARG A 35 -9.13 -0.32 -12.13
CA ARG A 35 -9.97 0.01 -10.96
C ARG A 35 -9.33 -0.21 -9.58
N GLY A 36 -8.10 -0.71 -9.52
CA GLY A 36 -7.26 -0.70 -8.34
C GLY A 36 -6.58 0.64 -8.11
N LEU A 37 -6.08 0.83 -6.89
CA LEU A 37 -5.31 1.98 -6.44
C LEU A 37 -4.02 1.46 -5.80
N HIS A 38 -2.89 1.96 -6.30
CA HIS A 38 -1.56 1.61 -5.82
C HIS A 38 -0.91 2.88 -5.27
N ILE A 39 -0.38 2.80 -4.05
CA ILE A 39 0.15 3.94 -3.30
C ILE A 39 1.56 3.59 -2.88
N ASN A 40 2.55 4.32 -3.41
CA ASN A 40 3.95 4.23 -3.02
C ASN A 40 4.17 5.19 -1.84
N ALA A 41 4.17 4.66 -0.63
CA ALA A 41 4.35 5.47 0.58
C ALA A 41 5.83 5.87 0.74
N THR A 42 6.72 4.89 0.64
CA THR A 42 8.17 5.07 0.58
C THR A 42 8.74 4.16 -0.52
N ASP A 43 10.07 4.16 -0.67
CA ASP A 43 10.81 3.21 -1.51
C ASP A 43 10.67 1.75 -1.04
N LYS A 44 10.21 1.53 0.20
CA LYS A 44 10.11 0.22 0.86
C LYS A 44 8.72 -0.11 1.38
N LEU A 45 7.73 0.76 1.21
CA LEU A 45 6.38 0.57 1.73
C LEU A 45 5.36 1.01 0.69
N SER A 46 4.41 0.14 0.38
CA SER A 46 3.28 0.46 -0.48
C SER A 46 1.96 -0.10 0.03
N PHE A 47 0.87 0.55 -0.37
CA PHE A 47 -0.50 0.18 -0.01
C PHE A 47 -1.33 0.00 -1.27
N HIS A 48 -1.92 -1.18 -1.45
CA HIS A 48 -2.63 -1.55 -2.65
C HIS A 48 -4.08 -1.90 -2.32
N ILE A 49 -5.00 -1.38 -3.14
CA ILE A 49 -6.42 -1.74 -3.13
C ILE A 49 -6.76 -2.24 -4.51
N VAL A 50 -7.08 -3.52 -4.66
CA VAL A 50 -7.39 -4.15 -5.95
C VAL A 50 -8.83 -4.67 -5.99
N PRO A 51 -9.42 -4.84 -7.18
CA PRO A 51 -10.67 -5.59 -7.32
C PRO A 51 -10.53 -7.04 -6.84
N GLN A 52 -11.61 -7.68 -6.37
CA GLN A 52 -11.58 -9.07 -5.89
C GLN A 52 -10.99 -10.02 -6.94
N SER A 53 -11.32 -9.82 -8.21
CA SER A 53 -10.82 -10.65 -9.31
C SER A 53 -9.31 -10.55 -9.53
N GLN A 54 -8.64 -9.59 -8.90
CA GLN A 54 -7.20 -9.34 -8.99
C GLN A 54 -6.47 -9.63 -7.67
N SER A 55 -7.17 -10.10 -6.63
CA SER A 55 -6.57 -10.34 -5.31
C SER A 55 -5.67 -11.57 -5.23
N LEU A 56 -5.76 -12.49 -6.21
CA LEU A 56 -4.98 -13.73 -6.26
C LEU A 56 -5.07 -14.57 -4.97
N GLY A 57 -6.23 -14.53 -4.31
CA GLY A 57 -6.47 -15.22 -3.03
C GLY A 57 -5.76 -14.59 -1.83
N LEU A 58 -5.13 -13.42 -1.99
CA LEU A 58 -4.38 -12.73 -0.94
C LEU A 58 -5.19 -11.66 -0.21
N GLY A 59 -6.39 -11.38 -0.70
CA GLY A 59 -7.20 -10.27 -0.24
C GLY A 59 -7.02 -9.01 -1.08
N ARG A 60 -8.07 -8.20 -1.14
CA ARG A 60 -8.15 -6.99 -1.96
C ARG A 60 -7.33 -5.83 -1.44
N PHE A 61 -6.99 -5.85 -0.16
CA PHE A 61 -6.20 -4.84 0.49
C PHE A 61 -4.85 -5.44 0.85
N ALA A 62 -3.76 -4.86 0.36
CA ALA A 62 -2.42 -5.36 0.62
C ALA A 62 -1.50 -4.23 1.09
N ILE A 63 -0.67 -4.54 2.07
CA ILE A 63 0.46 -3.72 2.50
C ILE A 63 1.72 -4.50 2.11
N CYS A 64 2.54 -3.92 1.26
CA CYS A 64 3.78 -4.52 0.81
C CYS A 64 4.95 -3.76 1.44
N ALA A 65 5.94 -4.51 1.91
CA ALA A 65 7.12 -3.94 2.54
C ALA A 65 8.38 -4.67 2.08
N THR A 66 9.44 -3.91 1.85
CA THR A 66 10.78 -4.46 1.62
C THR A 66 11.64 -4.28 2.87
N GLY A 67 12.19 -5.38 3.37
CA GLY A 67 13.12 -5.38 4.50
C GLY A 67 14.14 -6.50 4.36
N ASN A 68 15.37 -6.25 4.82
CA ASN A 68 16.48 -7.23 4.77
C ASN A 68 16.71 -7.85 3.38
N GLY A 69 16.51 -7.07 2.31
CA GLY A 69 16.69 -7.54 0.93
C GLY A 69 15.60 -8.50 0.45
N ALA A 70 14.45 -8.58 1.10
CA ALA A 70 13.31 -9.38 0.67
C ALA A 70 12.01 -8.58 0.70
N SER A 71 11.12 -8.85 -0.26
CA SER A 71 9.78 -8.29 -0.29
C SER A 71 8.81 -9.20 0.45
N SER A 72 7.98 -8.60 1.30
CA SER A 72 6.93 -9.26 2.05
C SER A 72 5.62 -8.52 1.84
N GLN A 73 4.50 -9.23 1.96
CA GLN A 73 3.19 -8.60 1.96
C GLN A 73 2.27 -9.20 3.01
N VAL A 74 1.37 -8.37 3.50
CA VAL A 74 0.18 -8.78 4.25
C VAL A 74 -1.03 -8.37 3.45
N GLY A 75 -1.88 -9.34 3.11
CA GLY A 75 -3.11 -9.11 2.38
C GLY A 75 -4.35 -9.50 3.20
N THR A 76 -5.46 -8.82 2.97
CA THR A 76 -6.73 -9.04 3.66
C THR A 76 -7.91 -8.60 2.80
N ASP A 77 -9.07 -9.23 2.99
CA ASP A 77 -10.36 -8.73 2.48
C ASP A 77 -11.11 -7.88 3.54
N CYS A 78 -10.58 -7.79 4.76
CA CYS A 78 -11.17 -7.02 5.85
C CYS A 78 -10.65 -5.57 5.85
N PRO A 79 -11.45 -4.58 5.42
CA PRO A 79 -11.01 -3.18 5.37
C PRO A 79 -10.64 -2.62 6.76
N GLU A 80 -11.21 -3.16 7.84
CA GLU A 80 -10.95 -2.78 9.23
C GLU A 80 -9.51 -3.06 9.67
N LEU A 81 -8.82 -3.98 9.00
CA LEU A 81 -7.40 -4.24 9.25
C LEU A 81 -6.50 -3.34 8.39
N PHE A 82 -6.95 -2.93 7.22
CA PHE A 82 -6.15 -2.15 6.28
C PHE A 82 -6.21 -0.65 6.53
N PHE A 83 -7.41 -0.06 6.54
CA PHE A 83 -7.58 1.40 6.56
C PHE A 83 -7.00 2.05 7.81
N PRO A 84 -7.14 1.50 9.04
CA PRO A 84 -6.52 2.12 10.21
C PRO A 84 -5.00 2.29 10.07
N ARG A 85 -4.29 1.31 9.49
CA ARG A 85 -2.84 1.41 9.27
C ARG A 85 -2.48 2.47 8.24
N LEU A 86 -3.18 2.48 7.10
CA LEU A 86 -2.97 3.49 6.06
C LEU A 86 -3.27 4.90 6.59
N LEU A 87 -4.37 5.08 7.31
CA LEU A 87 -4.77 6.39 7.83
C LEU A 87 -3.84 6.88 8.94
N SER A 88 -3.42 6.00 9.85
CA SER A 88 -2.45 6.32 10.89
C SER A 88 -1.12 6.76 10.27
N TYR A 89 -0.65 6.04 9.25
CA TYR A 89 0.55 6.41 8.49
C TYR A 89 0.41 7.78 7.80
N LEU A 90 -0.70 8.02 7.09
CA LEU A 90 -0.92 9.29 6.39
C LEU A 90 -1.00 10.48 7.36
N LYS A 91 -1.48 10.29 8.58
CA LYS A 91 -1.49 11.33 9.62
C LYS A 91 -0.14 11.51 10.34
N GLY A 92 0.83 10.63 10.08
CA GLY A 92 2.11 10.60 10.81
C GLY A 92 2.00 10.02 12.23
N GLU A 93 0.88 9.37 12.57
CA GLU A 93 0.64 8.70 13.86
C GLU A 93 1.42 7.38 13.97
N THR A 94 1.68 6.71 12.84
CA THR A 94 2.52 5.51 12.76
C THR A 94 3.62 5.69 11.70
N SER A 95 4.86 5.31 12.04
CA SER A 95 5.99 5.41 11.13
C SER A 95 5.96 4.33 10.04
N GLY A 96 6.63 4.59 8.90
CA GLY A 96 6.78 3.58 7.85
C GLY A 96 7.58 2.37 8.34
N GLU A 97 8.60 2.60 9.17
CA GLU A 97 9.47 1.58 9.74
C GLU A 97 8.71 0.59 10.64
N GLU A 98 7.75 1.09 11.42
CA GLU A 98 6.90 0.24 12.26
C GLU A 98 6.01 -0.67 11.41
N ILE A 99 5.40 -0.12 10.36
CA ILE A 99 4.56 -0.90 9.43
C ILE A 99 5.41 -1.91 8.65
N ILE A 100 6.59 -1.52 8.18
CA ILE A 100 7.54 -2.43 7.52
C ILE A 100 7.87 -3.59 8.46
N ARG A 101 8.26 -3.32 9.71
CA ARG A 101 8.57 -4.37 10.70
C ARG A 101 7.39 -5.31 10.91
N TYR A 102 6.18 -4.78 10.99
CA TYR A 102 4.96 -5.59 11.10
C TYR A 102 4.80 -6.52 9.90
N VAL A 103 4.90 -5.99 8.67
CA VAL A 103 4.71 -6.78 7.43
C VAL A 103 5.81 -7.82 7.25
N THR A 104 7.07 -7.46 7.48
CA THR A 104 8.21 -8.39 7.34
C THR A 104 8.26 -9.44 8.45
N GLY A 105 7.70 -9.13 9.63
CA GLY A 105 7.58 -10.06 10.75
C GLY A 105 6.35 -10.96 10.70
N ASN A 106 5.36 -10.63 9.86
CA ASN A 106 4.11 -11.38 9.72
C ASN A 106 3.74 -11.61 8.23
N PRO A 107 4.64 -12.11 7.37
CA PRO A 107 4.36 -12.19 5.95
C PRO A 107 3.23 -13.17 5.65
N SER A 108 2.19 -12.73 4.93
CA SER A 108 1.20 -13.65 4.35
C SER A 108 1.71 -14.30 3.06
N LYS A 109 2.64 -13.64 2.36
CA LYS A 109 3.51 -14.21 1.32
C LYS A 109 4.86 -13.48 1.30
N THR A 110 5.92 -14.23 1.01
CA THR A 110 7.27 -13.71 0.77
C THR A 110 7.58 -13.83 -0.73
N VAL A 111 8.06 -12.74 -1.34
CA VAL A 111 8.51 -12.74 -2.74
C VAL A 111 10.02 -12.51 -2.70
N PRO A 112 10.83 -13.37 -3.34
CA PRO A 112 12.27 -13.11 -3.46
C PRO A 112 12.49 -11.75 -4.14
N ALA A 113 13.49 -11.00 -3.68
CA ALA A 113 13.87 -9.73 -4.28
C ALA A 113 14.48 -9.90 -5.69
#